data_AF-A0A7J8N7M2-F1
#
_entry.id   AF-A0A7J8N7M2-F1
#
_cell.length_a   1.000
_cell.length_b   1.000
_cell.length_c   1.000
_cell.angle_alpha   90.00
_cell.angle_beta   90.00
_cell.angle_gamma   90.00
#
_symmetry.space_group_name_H-M   'P 1'
#
loop_
_entity.id
_entity.type
_entity.pdbx_description
1 polymer ?
#
loop_
_entity_poly.entity_id
_entity_poly.type
_entity_poly.pdbx_seq_one_letter_code
_entity_poly.pdbx_strand_id
1 'polypeptide(L)'
;VPALEHNNEVKGESLDLIKYIDSHFEGPSLFPDDPAKKQFADELLSYIDSFYKTVTSSFNGEGTEAGIAFDNIETALTKFEDGPFFLGQFSLVDIAYAPFIERFNPFLLDVKKYDITLGRPKLATWIEEMNKNEGYTQTRCDPKEIVESYKKRFMVI
;
A
#
# COMPACT_ATOMS: atom_id res chain seq x y z
N VAL A 1 1.51 6.69 15.98
CA VAL A 1 2.19 7.60 15.02
C VAL A 1 1.67 7.29 13.63
N PRO A 2 1.59 8.25 12.70
CA PRO A 2 2.07 9.63 12.76
C PRO A 2 1.13 10.64 13.45
N ALA A 3 1.62 11.88 13.63
CA ALA A 3 0.83 13.07 13.91
C ALA A 3 1.52 14.28 13.22
N LEU A 4 0.75 15.27 12.78
CA LEU A 4 1.24 16.50 12.13
C LEU A 4 0.80 17.72 12.95
N GLU A 5 1.75 18.60 13.27
CA GLU A 5 1.46 19.91 13.85
C GLU A 5 1.53 20.98 12.75
N HIS A 6 0.41 21.67 12.51
CA HIS A 6 0.33 22.76 11.54
C HIS A 6 -0.78 23.73 11.96
N ASN A 7 -0.56 25.04 11.81
CA ASN A 7 -1.50 26.09 12.24
C ASN A 7 -1.93 25.99 13.72
N ASN A 8 -0.99 25.67 14.62
CA ASN A 8 -1.22 25.46 16.06
C ASN A 8 -2.22 24.33 16.37
N GLU A 9 -2.46 23.42 15.44
CA GLU A 9 -3.29 22.24 15.63
C GLU A 9 -2.48 20.96 15.38
N VAL A 10 -2.70 19.96 16.23
CA VAL A 10 -2.12 18.62 16.06
C VAL A 10 -3.18 17.70 15.46
N LYS A 11 -2.86 17.07 14.33
CA LYS A 11 -3.72 16.12 13.61
C LYS A 11 -3.12 14.72 13.64
N GLY A 12 -3.96 13.71 13.87
CA GLY A 12 -3.60 12.29 13.80
C GLY A 12 -4.14 11.62 12.54
N GLU A 13 -4.11 10.29 12.52
CA GLU A 13 -4.62 9.42 11.43
C GLU A 13 -3.92 9.59 10.08
N SER A 14 -3.12 8.60 9.68
CA SER A 14 -2.25 8.72 8.48
C SER A 14 -3.01 9.03 7.20
N LEU A 15 -4.22 8.48 7.01
CA LEU A 15 -5.03 8.74 5.81
C LEU A 15 -5.57 10.17 5.77
N ASP A 16 -5.96 10.71 6.93
CA ASP A 16 -6.38 12.11 7.05
C ASP A 16 -5.19 13.05 6.83
N LEU A 17 -4.01 12.68 7.32
CA LEU A 17 -2.79 13.46 7.14
C LEU A 17 -2.36 13.57 5.68
N ILE A 18 -2.38 12.48 4.91
CA ILE A 18 -1.99 12.54 3.49
C ILE A 18 -2.99 13.36 2.67
N LYS A 19 -4.30 13.30 2.99
CA LYS A 19 -5.34 14.17 2.39
C LYS A 19 -5.16 15.63 2.80
N TYR A 20 -4.80 15.87 4.06
CA TYR A 20 -4.53 17.22 4.57
C TYR A 20 -3.33 17.85 3.87
N ILE A 21 -2.23 17.09 3.70
CA ILE A 21 -1.03 17.56 3.02
C ILE A 21 -1.36 17.96 1.57
N ASP A 22 -2.04 17.09 0.82
CA ASP A 22 -2.41 17.35 -0.57
C ASP A 22 -3.30 18.60 -0.76
N SER A 23 -4.14 18.91 0.23
CA SER A 23 -5.07 20.05 0.17
C SER A 23 -4.54 21.36 0.75
N HIS A 24 -3.47 21.33 1.55
CA HIS A 24 -2.99 22.50 2.30
C HIS A 24 -1.54 22.92 1.98
N PHE A 25 -0.79 22.10 1.24
CA PHE A 25 0.59 22.39 0.86
C PHE A 25 0.69 22.51 -0.67
N GLU A 26 1.66 23.31 -1.13
CA GLU A 26 1.96 23.43 -2.54
C GLU A 26 2.60 22.15 -3.10
N GLY A 27 2.31 21.81 -4.35
CA GLY A 27 2.87 20.65 -5.02
C GLY A 27 1.99 20.13 -6.15
N PRO A 28 2.44 19.08 -6.86
CA PRO A 28 1.57 18.35 -7.77
C PRO A 28 0.44 17.69 -6.98
N SER A 29 -0.79 17.76 -7.50
CA SER A 29 -1.94 17.06 -6.91
C SER A 29 -1.71 15.55 -6.92
N LEU A 30 -1.92 14.92 -5.77
CA LEU A 30 -1.87 13.47 -5.58
C LEU A 30 -3.29 12.87 -5.50
N PHE A 31 -4.33 13.68 -5.66
CA PHE A 31 -5.71 13.24 -5.75
C PHE A 31 -6.30 13.60 -7.11
N PRO A 32 -7.03 12.67 -7.77
CA PRO A 32 -7.57 12.91 -9.09
C PRO A 32 -8.73 13.91 -9.04
N ASP A 33 -8.96 14.65 -10.13
CA ASP A 33 -10.16 15.48 -10.29
C ASP A 33 -11.38 14.70 -10.79
N ASP A 34 -11.12 13.64 -11.56
CA ASP A 34 -12.13 12.79 -12.18
C ASP A 34 -13.06 12.16 -11.12
N PRO A 35 -14.39 12.31 -11.22
CA PRO A 35 -15.33 11.80 -10.23
C PRO A 35 -15.28 10.27 -10.03
N ALA A 36 -15.06 9.50 -11.10
CA ALA A 36 -14.98 8.04 -11.00
C ALA A 36 -13.70 7.59 -10.30
N LYS A 37 -12.57 8.26 -10.59
CA LYS A 37 -11.31 8.02 -9.88
C LYS A 37 -11.39 8.44 -8.41
N LYS A 38 -12.08 9.54 -8.08
CA LYS A 38 -12.34 9.95 -6.67
C LYS A 38 -13.14 8.89 -5.92
N GLN A 39 -14.24 8.42 -6.50
CA GLN A 39 -15.05 7.37 -5.89
C GLN A 39 -14.22 6.10 -5.64
N PHE A 40 -13.45 5.66 -6.65
CA PHE A 40 -12.62 4.47 -6.51
C PHE A 40 -11.48 4.65 -5.49
N ALA A 41 -10.92 5.85 -5.38
CA ALA A 41 -9.95 6.18 -4.35
C ALA A 41 -10.55 6.02 -2.95
N ASP A 42 -11.76 6.53 -2.71
CA ASP A 42 -12.43 6.40 -1.41
C ASP A 42 -12.76 4.94 -1.08
N GLU A 43 -13.18 4.15 -2.08
CA GLU A 43 -13.38 2.70 -1.93
C GLU A 43 -12.09 1.98 -1.52
N LEU A 44 -10.98 2.25 -2.22
CA LEU A 44 -9.68 1.63 -1.94
C LEU A 44 -9.10 2.07 -0.60
N LEU A 45 -9.20 3.35 -0.24
CA LEU A 45 -8.73 3.85 1.06
C LEU A 45 -9.54 3.24 2.22
N SER A 46 -10.85 3.06 2.03
CA SER A 46 -11.72 2.38 3.01
C SER A 46 -11.40 0.88 3.15
N TYR A 47 -10.85 0.26 2.10
CA TYR A 47 -10.50 -1.16 2.08
C TYR A 47 -9.16 -1.50 2.76
N ILE A 48 -8.27 -0.51 2.97
CA ILE A 48 -6.89 -0.73 3.49
C ILE A 48 -6.86 -1.56 4.78
N ASP A 49 -7.74 -1.26 5.73
CA ASP A 49 -7.80 -1.99 7.00
C ASP A 49 -8.16 -3.46 6.81
N SER A 50 -9.09 -3.73 5.89
CA SER A 50 -9.52 -5.09 5.54
C SER A 50 -8.41 -5.84 4.82
N PHE A 51 -7.72 -5.18 3.88
CA PHE A 51 -6.53 -5.72 3.21
C PHE A 51 -5.45 -6.10 4.22
N TYR A 52 -5.07 -5.17 5.11
CA TYR A 52 -4.08 -5.41 6.16
C TYR A 52 -4.45 -6.59 7.05
N LYS A 53 -5.69 -6.63 7.55
CA LYS A 53 -6.18 -7.70 8.44
C LYS A 53 -6.16 -9.06 7.74
N THR A 54 -6.62 -9.12 6.49
CA THR A 54 -6.67 -10.37 5.71
C THR A 54 -5.28 -10.92 5.44
N VAL A 55 -4.33 -10.06 5.03
CA VAL A 55 -2.96 -10.51 4.78
C VAL A 55 -2.29 -10.93 6.08
N THR A 56 -2.41 -10.16 7.16
CA THR A 56 -1.77 -10.51 8.43
C THR A 56 -2.37 -11.74 9.11
N SER A 57 -3.68 -11.99 8.97
CA SER A 57 -4.30 -13.22 9.49
C SER A 57 -3.79 -14.48 8.79
N SER A 58 -3.44 -14.37 7.50
CA SER A 58 -2.86 -15.49 6.74
C SER A 58 -1.49 -15.93 7.29
N PHE A 59 -0.80 -15.07 8.04
CA PHE A 59 0.54 -15.38 8.56
C PHE A 59 0.53 -16.53 9.57
N ASN A 60 -0.61 -16.85 10.17
CA ASN A 60 -0.75 -17.94 11.14
C ASN A 60 -1.55 -19.14 10.60
N GLY A 61 -2.04 -19.06 9.35
CA GLY A 61 -2.90 -20.08 8.72
C GLY A 61 -2.23 -20.81 7.54
N GLU A 62 -3.05 -21.52 6.75
CA GLU A 62 -2.60 -22.27 5.57
C GLU A 62 -2.29 -21.39 4.34
N GLY A 63 -2.47 -20.06 4.44
CA GLY A 63 -1.94 -19.07 3.50
C GLY A 63 -2.83 -18.72 2.30
N THR A 64 -4.05 -19.24 2.22
CA THR A 64 -4.97 -18.98 1.09
C THR A 64 -5.57 -17.57 1.12
N GLU A 65 -5.71 -16.97 2.30
CA GLU A 65 -6.33 -15.66 2.48
C GLU A 65 -5.46 -14.51 1.94
N ALA A 66 -4.13 -14.64 2.01
CA ALA A 66 -3.23 -13.69 1.36
C ALA A 66 -3.49 -13.64 -0.15
N GLY A 67 -3.72 -14.80 -0.78
CA GLY A 67 -4.01 -14.87 -2.20
C GLY A 67 -5.24 -14.07 -2.59
N ILE A 68 -6.35 -14.25 -1.87
CA ILE A 68 -7.60 -13.50 -2.09
C ILE A 68 -7.37 -11.99 -1.95
N ALA A 69 -6.63 -11.57 -0.91
CA ALA A 69 -6.35 -10.15 -0.69
C ALA A 69 -5.54 -9.55 -1.85
N PHE A 70 -4.52 -10.24 -2.35
CA PHE A 70 -3.71 -9.77 -3.48
C PHE A 70 -4.43 -9.92 -4.83
N ASP A 71 -5.35 -10.87 -5.01
CA ASP A 71 -6.19 -10.96 -6.21
C ASP A 71 -7.15 -9.76 -6.31
N ASN A 72 -7.65 -9.28 -5.18
CA ASN A 72 -8.43 -8.05 -5.12
C ASN A 72 -7.58 -6.83 -5.50
N ILE A 73 -6.31 -6.77 -5.07
CA ILE A 73 -5.36 -5.72 -5.48
C ILE A 73 -5.06 -5.79 -6.97
N GLU A 74 -4.79 -6.98 -7.50
CA GLU A 74 -4.58 -7.20 -8.94
C GLU A 74 -5.80 -6.70 -9.74
N THR A 75 -7.01 -7.09 -9.31
CA THR A 75 -8.26 -6.63 -9.92
C THR A 75 -8.40 -5.11 -9.86
N ALA A 76 -8.10 -4.49 -8.72
CA ALA A 76 -8.17 -3.05 -8.57
C ALA A 76 -7.23 -2.31 -9.53
N LEU A 77 -6.01 -2.83 -9.74
CA LEU A 77 -5.04 -2.26 -10.68
C LEU A 77 -5.44 -2.43 -12.16
N THR A 78 -6.48 -3.20 -12.48
CA THR A 78 -7.03 -3.28 -13.85
C THR A 78 -8.08 -2.21 -14.15
N LYS A 79 -8.58 -1.49 -13.13
CA LYS A 79 -9.75 -0.62 -13.26
C LYS A 79 -9.53 0.55 -14.23
N PHE A 80 -8.32 1.12 -14.23
CA PHE A 80 -7.92 2.25 -15.06
C PHE A 80 -6.70 1.87 -15.88
N GLU A 81 -6.80 1.97 -17.21
CA GLU A 81 -5.76 1.51 -18.15
C GLU A 81 -4.77 2.61 -18.56
N ASP A 82 -4.96 3.84 -18.08
CA ASP A 82 -4.14 5.01 -18.41
C ASP A 82 -2.85 5.13 -17.59
N GLY A 83 -2.45 4.04 -16.93
CA GLY A 83 -1.12 3.86 -16.36
C GLY A 83 -1.05 2.71 -15.34
N PRO A 84 0.09 2.55 -14.66
CA PRO A 84 0.38 1.38 -13.84
C PRO A 84 -0.10 1.48 -12.38
N PHE A 85 -0.70 2.61 -12.00
CA PHE A 85 -1.12 2.94 -10.64
C PHE A 85 -2.61 2.66 -10.40
N PHE A 86 -3.05 2.62 -9.14
CA PHE A 86 -4.45 2.28 -8.80
C PHE A 86 -5.49 3.18 -9.49
N LEU A 87 -5.14 4.44 -9.73
CA LEU A 87 -5.98 5.43 -10.40
C LEU A 87 -5.44 5.79 -11.80
N GLY A 88 -4.66 4.89 -12.40
CA GLY A 88 -3.89 5.10 -13.64
C GLY A 88 -2.61 5.91 -13.41
N GLN A 89 -2.70 7.01 -12.66
CA GLN A 89 -1.55 7.85 -12.28
C GLN A 89 -1.24 7.74 -10.79
N PHE A 90 0.02 8.06 -10.42
CA PHE A 90 0.49 8.00 -9.03
C PHE A 90 -0.35 8.92 -8.15
N SER A 91 -0.80 8.40 -7.01
CA SER A 91 -1.80 9.05 -6.17
C SER A 91 -1.63 8.74 -4.68
N LEU A 92 -2.44 9.40 -3.85
CA LEU A 92 -2.56 9.08 -2.42
C LEU A 92 -2.91 7.61 -2.13
N VAL A 93 -3.59 6.94 -3.06
CA VAL A 93 -3.92 5.52 -2.91
C VAL A 93 -2.65 4.67 -2.96
N ASP A 94 -1.77 4.93 -3.94
CA ASP A 94 -0.50 4.20 -4.06
C ASP A 94 0.37 4.44 -2.82
N ILE A 95 0.44 5.69 -2.34
CA ILE A 95 1.13 6.08 -1.10
C ILE A 95 0.59 5.31 0.11
N ALA A 96 -0.72 5.10 0.18
CA ALA A 96 -1.35 4.42 1.30
C ALA A 96 -1.10 2.90 1.30
N TYR A 97 -1.02 2.27 0.12
CA TYR A 97 -0.77 0.82 -0.01
C TYR A 97 0.72 0.44 0.01
N ALA A 98 1.60 1.29 -0.52
CA ALA A 98 3.03 1.03 -0.64
C ALA A 98 3.72 0.53 0.63
N PRO A 99 3.53 1.16 1.81
CA PRO A 99 4.16 0.70 3.04
C PRO A 99 3.78 -0.75 3.41
N PHE A 100 2.53 -1.16 3.14
CA PHE A 100 2.07 -2.50 3.48
C PHE A 100 2.62 -3.54 2.51
N ILE A 101 2.52 -3.28 1.20
CA ILE A 101 3.02 -4.21 0.17
C ILE A 101 4.54 -4.35 0.26
N GLU A 102 5.27 -3.26 0.51
CA GLU A 102 6.72 -3.26 0.76
C GLU A 102 7.11 -4.23 1.88
N ARG A 103 6.33 -4.27 2.96
CA ARG A 103 6.62 -5.10 4.12
C ARG A 103 6.15 -6.54 3.94
N PHE A 104 4.99 -6.74 3.31
CA PHE A 104 4.41 -8.05 3.10
C PHE A 104 5.20 -8.87 2.08
N ASN A 105 5.68 -8.25 1.00
CA ASN A 105 6.37 -8.96 -0.08
C ASN A 105 7.59 -9.79 0.41
N PRO A 106 8.64 -9.20 1.04
CA PRO A 106 9.80 -9.97 1.47
C PRO A 106 9.44 -10.98 2.57
N PHE A 107 8.53 -10.64 3.48
CA PHE A 107 8.10 -11.58 4.53
C PHE A 107 7.39 -12.81 3.96
N LEU A 108 6.41 -12.61 3.08
CA LEU A 108 5.67 -13.70 2.45
C LEU A 108 6.59 -14.55 1.57
N LEU A 109 7.49 -13.93 0.81
CA LEU A 109 8.43 -14.66 -0.03
C LEU A 109 9.43 -15.47 0.80
N ASP A 110 10.13 -14.83 1.75
CA ASP A 110 11.25 -15.47 2.45
C ASP A 110 10.79 -16.45 3.53
N VAL A 111 9.69 -16.14 4.22
CA VAL A 111 9.23 -16.92 5.38
C VAL A 111 8.10 -17.87 5.00
N LYS A 112 7.11 -17.38 4.24
CA LYS A 112 5.93 -18.18 3.85
C LYS A 112 6.07 -18.89 2.51
N LYS A 113 7.17 -18.63 1.78
CA LYS A 113 7.42 -19.19 0.44
C LYS A 113 6.29 -18.87 -0.55
N TYR A 114 5.72 -17.69 -0.40
CA TYR A 114 4.60 -17.19 -1.19
C TYR A 114 5.00 -15.95 -1.98
N ASP A 115 5.04 -16.09 -3.31
CA ASP A 115 5.31 -14.98 -4.21
C ASP A 115 4.01 -14.26 -4.58
N ILE A 116 3.85 -13.02 -4.12
CA ILE A 116 2.64 -12.23 -4.35
C ILE A 116 2.50 -11.79 -5.83
N THR A 117 3.57 -11.84 -6.61
CA THR A 117 3.59 -11.40 -8.02
C THR A 117 3.22 -12.52 -9.00
N LEU A 118 3.33 -13.79 -8.57
CA LEU A 118 3.01 -14.92 -9.40
C LEU A 118 1.51 -14.93 -9.75
N GLY A 119 1.19 -14.80 -11.04
CA GLY A 119 -0.19 -14.69 -11.53
C GLY A 119 -0.81 -13.29 -11.38
N ARG A 120 -0.03 -12.28 -10.93
CA ARG A 120 -0.49 -10.91 -10.70
C ARG A 120 0.39 -9.88 -11.44
N PRO A 121 0.32 -9.84 -12.78
CA PRO A 121 1.19 -8.99 -13.59
C PRO A 121 0.97 -7.48 -13.34
N LYS A 122 -0.23 -7.02 -13.01
CA LYS A 122 -0.46 -5.60 -12.69
C LYS A 122 0.19 -5.23 -11.37
N LEU A 123 0.08 -6.07 -10.34
CA LEU A 123 0.79 -5.88 -9.08
C LEU A 123 2.32 -5.89 -9.28
N ALA A 124 2.84 -6.81 -10.10
CA ALA A 124 4.26 -6.85 -10.42
C ALA A 124 4.74 -5.54 -11.07
N THR A 125 3.96 -5.04 -12.05
CA THR A 125 4.24 -3.76 -12.72
C THR A 125 4.17 -2.59 -11.75
N TRP A 126 3.14 -2.56 -10.90
CA TRP A 126 2.97 -1.52 -9.89
C TRP A 126 4.15 -1.48 -8.91
N ILE A 127 4.65 -2.64 -8.45
CA ILE A 127 5.85 -2.71 -7.59
C ILE A 127 7.08 -2.16 -8.32
N GLU A 128 7.26 -2.49 -9.61
CA GLU A 128 8.36 -1.96 -10.42
C GLU A 128 8.32 -0.44 -10.53
N GLU A 129 7.14 0.12 -10.84
CA GLU A 129 6.95 1.56 -11.02
C GLU A 129 7.05 2.34 -9.70
N MET A 130 6.53 1.78 -8.60
CA MET A 130 6.77 2.33 -7.27
C MET A 130 8.26 2.40 -6.95
N ASN A 131 9.05 1.37 -7.31
CA ASN A 131 10.50 1.36 -7.07
C ASN A 131 11.28 2.39 -7.90
N LYS A 132 10.66 3.04 -8.88
CA LYS A 132 11.24 4.18 -9.64
C LYS A 132 10.93 5.53 -9.00
N ASN A 133 9.99 5.59 -8.05
CA ASN A 133 9.61 6.84 -7.39
C ASN A 133 10.63 7.23 -6.31
N GLU A 134 11.35 8.34 -6.55
CA GLU A 134 12.39 8.83 -5.64
C GLU A 134 11.86 9.09 -4.22
N GLY A 135 10.69 9.72 -4.08
CA GLY A 135 10.08 10.01 -2.78
C GLY A 135 9.78 8.75 -1.98
N TYR A 136 9.30 7.69 -2.63
CA TYR A 136 9.09 6.39 -1.99
C TYR A 136 10.42 5.72 -1.64
N THR A 137 11.36 5.64 -2.59
CA THR A 137 12.62 4.89 -2.39
C THR A 137 13.45 5.41 -1.21
N GLN A 138 13.40 6.71 -0.92
CA GLN A 138 14.08 7.32 0.23
C GLN A 138 13.51 6.88 1.59
N THR A 139 12.28 6.36 1.62
CA THR A 139 11.59 5.96 2.87
C THR A 139 11.66 4.46 3.15
N ARG A 140 12.21 3.68 2.22
CA ARG A 140 12.21 2.22 2.28
C ARG A 140 13.08 1.70 3.42
N CYS A 141 12.64 0.61 4.03
CA CYS A 141 13.41 -0.09 5.05
C CYS A 141 14.23 -1.23 4.41
N ASP A 142 15.33 -1.65 5.05
CA ASP A 142 16.08 -2.82 4.60
C ASP A 142 15.16 -4.07 4.64
N PRO A 143 15.00 -4.81 3.52
CA PRO A 143 14.17 -6.03 3.49
C PRO A 143 14.51 -7.04 4.59
N LYS A 144 15.79 -7.16 4.99
CA LYS A 144 16.20 -8.07 6.07
C LYS A 144 15.66 -7.61 7.41
N GLU A 145 15.71 -6.31 7.70
CA GLU A 145 15.16 -5.75 8.93
C GLU A 145 13.64 -5.90 9.00
N ILE A 146 12.95 -5.72 7.85
CA ILE A 146 11.51 -5.99 7.73
C ILE A 146 11.21 -7.43 8.11
N VAL A 147 11.90 -8.40 7.50
CA VAL A 147 11.65 -9.84 7.74
C VAL A 147 11.89 -10.19 9.20
N GLU A 148 13.00 -9.75 9.81
CA GLU A 148 13.30 -10.04 11.21
C GLU A 148 12.30 -9.38 12.18
N SER A 149 11.86 -8.16 11.89
CA SER A 149 10.81 -7.48 12.66
C SER A 149 9.48 -8.22 12.56
N TYR A 150 9.10 -8.68 11.36
CA TYR A 150 7.84 -9.41 11.14
C TYR A 150 7.86 -10.80 11.75
N LYS A 151 8.98 -11.53 11.71
CA LYS A 151 9.14 -12.79 12.44
C LYS A 151 8.88 -12.58 13.94
N LYS A 152 9.53 -11.59 14.56
CA LYS A 152 9.33 -11.29 16.00
C LYS A 152 7.90 -10.93 16.35
N ARG A 153 7.21 -10.21 15.45
CA ARG A 153 5.85 -9.73 15.71
C ARG A 153 4.78 -10.80 15.48
N PHE A 154 4.92 -11.60 14.42
CA PHE A 154 3.85 -12.46 13.93
C PHE A 154 4.13 -13.96 14.09
N MET A 155 5.39 -14.37 14.24
CA MET A 155 5.71 -15.76 14.54
C MET A 155 5.88 -15.88 16.05
N VAL A 156 5.05 -16.73 16.68
CA VAL A 156 5.30 -17.16 18.05
C VAL A 156 6.63 -17.92 18.02
N ILE A 157 7.63 -17.40 18.73
CA ILE A 157 8.90 -18.09 18.99
C ILE A 157 8.66 -19.19 20.01
#